data_AF-L9ZJZ9-F1
#
_entry.id   AF-L9ZJZ9-F1
#
_cell.length_a   1.000
_cell.length_b   1.000
_cell.length_c   1.000
_cell.angle_alpha   90.00
_cell.angle_beta   90.00
_cell.angle_gamma   90.00
#
_symmetry.space_group_name_H-M   'P 1'
#
loop_
_entity.id
_entity.type
_entity.pdbx_description
1 polymer ?
#
loop_
_entity_poly.entity_id
_entity_poly.type
_entity_poly.pdbx_seq_one_letter_code
_entity_poly.pdbx_strand_id
1 'polypeptide(L)' 'MSRETPLTRSSAVALADRIRDGDLTATDAVEAHLERIDDGDDEINAFVTVRADAALERERP' A
#
# COMPACT_ATOMS: atom_id res chain seq x y z
N MET A 1 -15.18 17.23 1.08
CA MET A 1 -14.36 16.04 1.33
C MET A 1 -14.33 15.25 0.04
N SER A 2 -13.33 15.49 -0.81
CA SER A 2 -13.15 14.71 -2.04
C SER A 2 -13.00 13.24 -1.64
N ARG A 3 -13.78 12.35 -2.24
CA ARG A 3 -13.64 10.90 -2.02
C ARG A 3 -12.41 10.44 -2.79
N GLU A 4 -11.24 10.66 -2.23
CA GLU A 4 -10.01 10.09 -2.77
C GLU A 4 -10.12 8.56 -2.64
N THR A 5 -9.95 7.85 -3.75
CA THR A 5 -9.96 6.39 -3.73
C THR A 5 -8.77 5.93 -2.89
N PRO A 6 -8.99 5.11 -1.84
CA PRO A 6 -7.90 4.57 -1.04
C PRO A 6 -6.84 3.93 -1.95
N LEU A 7 -5.56 4.10 -1.61
CA LEU A 7 -4.44 3.54 -2.40
C LEU A 7 -4.63 2.04 -2.63
N THR A 8 -5.11 1.33 -1.61
CA THR A 8 -5.41 -0.11 -1.62
C THR A 8 -6.54 -0.54 -2.53
N ARG A 9 -7.32 0.41 -3.08
CA ARG A 9 -8.41 0.15 -4.04
C ARG A 9 -8.10 0.69 -5.43
N SER A 10 -6.92 1.27 -5.62
CA SER A 10 -6.49 1.81 -6.89
C SER A 10 -5.96 0.69 -7.79
N SER A 11 -6.13 0.84 -9.11
CA SER A 11 -5.50 -0.09 -10.05
C SER A 11 -3.98 0.08 -10.03
N ALA A 12 -3.25 -0.96 -10.45
CA ALA A 12 -1.79 -0.89 -10.58
C ALA A 12 -1.33 0.26 -11.49
N VAL A 13 -2.09 0.54 -12.55
CA VAL A 13 -1.81 1.64 -13.48
C VAL A 13 -1.98 3.00 -12.79
N ALA A 14 -3.08 3.20 -12.07
CA ALA A 14 -3.32 4.46 -11.36
C ALA A 14 -2.35 4.70 -10.19
N LEU A 15 -1.81 3.64 -9.59
CA LEU A 15 -0.72 3.73 -8.62
C LEU A 15 0.59 4.14 -9.30
N ALA A 16 0.94 3.49 -10.43
CA ALA A 16 2.15 3.81 -11.17
C ALA A 16 2.15 5.25 -11.71
N ASP A 17 1.02 5.73 -12.21
CA ASP A 17 0.88 7.10 -12.70
C ASP A 17 1.11 8.12 -11.58
N ARG A 18 0.49 7.94 -10.40
CA ARG A 18 0.68 8.84 -9.26
C ARG A 18 2.11 8.83 -8.69
N ILE A 19 2.77 7.66 -8.69
CA ILE A 19 4.18 7.57 -8.30
C ILE A 19 5.06 8.32 -9.29
N ARG A 20 4.79 8.19 -10.59
CA ARG A 20 5.52 8.89 -11.65
C ARG A 20 5.31 10.40 -11.59
N ASP A 21 4.10 10.85 -11.29
CA ASP A 21 3.73 12.26 -11.18
C ASP A 21 4.25 12.89 -9.89
N GLY A 22 4.71 12.07 -8.93
CA GLY A 22 5.29 12.52 -7.66
C GLY A 22 4.24 12.86 -6.59
N ASP A 23 2.98 12.50 -6.84
CA ASP A 23 1.89 12.68 -5.88
C ASP A 23 2.04 11.77 -4.65
N LEU A 24 2.69 10.62 -4.83
CA LEU A 24 2.92 9.59 -3.81
C LEU A 24 4.27 8.89 -4.07
N THR A 25 4.89 8.35 -3.04
CA THR A 25 6.07 7.49 -3.17
C THR A 25 5.69 6.01 -3.21
N ALA A 26 6.62 5.16 -3.66
CA ALA A 26 6.45 3.72 -3.59
C ALA A 26 6.32 3.23 -2.13
N THR A 27 7.02 3.87 -1.20
CA THR A 27 6.90 3.64 0.24
C THR A 27 5.50 3.94 0.75
N ASP A 28 4.91 5.09 0.40
CA ASP A 28 3.55 5.46 0.82
C ASP A 28 2.51 4.44 0.33
N ALA A 29 2.71 3.91 -0.88
CA ALA A 29 1.85 2.85 -1.40
C ALA A 29 1.98 1.56 -0.59
N VAL A 30 3.19 1.13 -0.25
CA VAL A 30 3.43 -0.08 0.55
C VAL A 30 2.86 0.06 1.96
N GLU A 31 3.10 1.18 2.63
CA GLU A 31 2.58 1.47 3.98
C GLU A 31 1.06 1.38 4.02
N ALA A 32 0.36 2.01 3.07
CA ALA A 32 -1.11 1.96 3.01
C ALA A 32 -1.66 0.53 2.82
N HIS A 33 -0.93 -0.36 2.13
CA HIS A 33 -1.34 -1.75 2.00
C HIS A 33 -1.08 -2.55 3.27
N LEU A 34 0.04 -2.29 3.96
CA LEU A 34 0.36 -2.93 5.23
C LEU A 34 -0.64 -2.54 6.33
N GLU A 35 -1.00 -1.26 6.44
CA GLU A 35 -2.03 -0.79 7.39
C GLU A 35 -3.37 -1.50 7.17
N ARG A 36 -3.79 -1.66 5.90
CA ARG A 36 -5.03 -2.37 5.59
C ARG A 36 -4.98 -3.86 5.96
N ILE A 37 -3.82 -4.48 5.84
CA ILE A 37 -3.62 -5.89 6.23
C ILE A 37 -3.73 -5.98 7.75
N ASP A 38 -3.07 -5.09 8.50
CA ASP A 38 -3.15 -5.04 9.95
C ASP A 38 -4.60 -4.84 10.45
N ASP A 39 -5.36 -3.95 9.79
CA ASP A 39 -6.74 -3.63 10.16
C ASP A 39 -7.76 -4.77 9.96
N GLY A 40 -7.48 -5.77 9.12
CA GLY A 40 -8.52 -6.70 8.66
C GLY A 40 -8.10 -8.14 8.43
N ASP A 41 -6.80 -8.44 8.37
CA ASP A 41 -6.35 -9.81 8.13
C ASP A 41 -6.55 -10.71 9.34
N ASP A 42 -6.60 -10.17 10.56
CA ASP A 42 -6.92 -10.95 11.77
C ASP A 42 -8.30 -11.64 11.68
N GLU A 43 -9.27 -11.03 11.00
CA GLU A 43 -10.60 -11.58 10.81
C GLU A 43 -10.64 -12.62 9.68
N ILE A 44 -9.96 -12.34 8.57
CA ILE A 44 -10.10 -13.10 7.31
C ILE A 44 -9.02 -14.19 7.20
N ASN A 45 -7.89 -14.02 7.88
CA ASN A 45 -6.69 -14.87 7.82
C ASN A 45 -6.23 -15.13 6.37
N ALA A 46 -6.19 -14.07 5.56
CA ALA A 46 -5.81 -14.16 4.15
C ALA A 46 -4.28 -14.17 3.95
N PHE A 47 -3.50 -13.58 4.86
CA PHE A 47 -2.04 -13.59 4.81
C PHE A 47 -1.43 -14.49 5.89
N VAL A 48 -0.87 -15.63 5.46
CA VAL A 48 -0.17 -16.56 6.37
C VAL A 48 1.13 -15.96 6.92
N THR A 49 1.79 -15.08 6.17
CA THR A 49 3.02 -14.42 6.59
C THR A 49 3.13 -13.04 5.94
N VAL A 50 3.21 -12.01 6.77
CA VAL A 50 3.44 -10.63 6.34
C VAL A 50 4.91 -10.27 6.59
N ARG A 51 5.61 -9.78 5.57
CA ARG A 51 7.03 -9.36 5.65
C ARG A 51 7.14 -7.83 5.63
N ALA A 52 6.48 -7.16 6.57
CA ALA A 52 6.35 -5.70 6.61
C ALA A 52 7.72 -4.98 6.56
N ASP A 53 8.64 -5.32 7.46
CA ASP A 53 9.95 -4.67 7.53
C ASP A 53 10.77 -4.84 6.24
N ALA A 54 10.76 -6.05 5.67
CA ALA A 54 11.51 -6.35 4.45
C ALA A 54 10.88 -5.71 3.21
N ALA A 55 9.56 -5.46 3.21
CA ALA A 55 8.89 -4.72 2.17
C ALA A 55 9.29 -3.24 2.22
N LEU A 56 9.25 -2.64 3.41
CA LEU A 56 9.66 -1.25 3.62
C LEU A 56 11.14 -1.02 3.30
N GLU A 57 12.02 -1.96 3.66
CA GLU A 57 13.46 -1.83 3.38
C GLU A 57 13.76 -1.78 1.88
N ARG A 58 12.96 -2.42 1.03
CA ARG A 58 13.16 -2.43 -0.43
C ARG A 58 12.76 -1.14 -1.13
N GLU A 59 11.86 -0.37 -0.53
CA GLU A 59 11.39 0.90 -1.10
C GLU A 59 12.22 2.10 -0.65
N ARG A 60 13.12 1.91 0.34
CA ARG A 60 14.07 2.92 0.79
C ARG A 60 15.25 3.05 -0.20
N PRO A 61 15.69 4.28 -0.54
CA PRO A 61 16.76 4.53 -1.51
C PRO A 61 18.16 4.11 -1.02
#